data_AF-A0A497PBG1-F1
#
_entry.id   AF-A0A497PBG1-F1
#
_cell.length_a   1.000
_cell.length_b   1.000
_cell.length_c   1.000
_cell.angle_alpha   90.00
_cell.angle_beta   90.00
_cell.angle_gamma   90.00
#
_symmetry.space_group_name_H-M   'P 1'
#
loop_
_entity.id
_entity.type
_entity.pdbx_description
1 polymer ?
#
loop_
_entity_poly.entity_id
_entity_poly.type
_entity_poly.pdbx_seq_one_letter_code
_entity_poly.pdbx_strand_id
1 'polypeptide(L)'
;MLNDYDRHGYEVKQFPMYSASRVIVGLGAESVLETSVRLHRVYGFPIIPGSALKGLARSYALWQIAERLGVPALSPKDVAAREEARKSTPIQKLGAYLDEPDESRRAQLLDDLKQDEAIPSSATLRKLDFAAVEESTKSLRLAFGTIGSAGKLIFFDAVPANSTNLKLDLDVMNPHYSDYYRGGNTPPADYLNPMPIFFLTIAPGSEFLFAIASKDPALAEQAQAWLQAGLKEMGIGAKTTSGYGLWETRS
;
A
#
# COMPACT_ATOMS: atom_id res chain seq x y z
N MET A 1 12.75 -10.58 20.08
CA MET A 1 11.68 -9.56 19.92
C MET A 1 10.35 -10.22 19.61
N LEU A 2 10.17 -10.96 18.51
CA LEU A 2 8.87 -11.58 18.19
C LEU A 2 8.37 -12.59 19.24
N ASN A 3 9.26 -13.44 19.78
CA ASN A 3 8.91 -14.36 20.87
C ASN A 3 8.45 -13.66 22.17
N ASP A 4 8.75 -12.36 22.32
CA ASP A 4 8.26 -11.58 23.46
C ASP A 4 6.80 -11.19 23.27
N TYR A 5 6.39 -10.84 22.04
CA TYR A 5 4.99 -10.56 21.71
C TYR A 5 4.11 -11.79 21.93
N ASP A 6 4.59 -12.96 21.50
CA ASP A 6 3.91 -14.24 21.71
C ASP A 6 3.65 -14.51 23.21
N ARG A 7 4.65 -14.29 24.06
CA ARG A 7 4.52 -14.39 25.53
C ARG A 7 3.53 -13.39 26.14
N HIS A 8 3.25 -12.27 25.48
CA HIS A 8 2.30 -11.25 25.92
C HIS A 8 0.91 -11.40 25.26
N GLY A 9 0.61 -12.57 24.70
CA GLY A 9 -0.71 -12.93 24.18
C GLY A 9 -1.01 -12.36 22.79
N TYR A 10 0.02 -12.08 21.99
CA TYR A 10 -0.14 -11.76 20.57
C TYR A 10 0.03 -13.03 19.74
N GLU A 11 -0.89 -13.26 18.81
CA GLU A 11 -0.64 -14.16 17.68
C GLU A 11 0.33 -13.46 16.73
N VAL A 12 1.50 -14.06 16.52
CA VAL A 12 2.54 -13.53 15.62
C VAL A 12 2.59 -14.39 14.36
N LYS A 13 2.25 -13.79 13.22
CA LYS A 13 2.38 -14.40 11.90
C LYS A 13 3.70 -14.01 11.26
N GLN A 14 4.52 -15.00 10.96
CA GLN A 14 5.80 -14.84 10.27
C GLN A 14 5.75 -15.61 8.96
N PHE A 15 6.14 -14.98 7.86
CA PHE A 15 6.16 -15.63 6.56
C PHE A 15 7.29 -15.08 5.68
N PRO A 16 8.11 -15.96 5.08
CA PRO A 16 9.11 -15.54 4.11
C PRO A 16 8.45 -15.27 2.74
N MET A 17 8.95 -14.27 2.02
CA MET A 17 8.65 -14.06 0.60
C MET A 17 9.93 -13.68 -0.16
N TYR A 18 9.89 -13.88 -1.47
CA TYR A 18 11.00 -13.59 -2.38
C TYR A 18 10.61 -12.46 -3.32
N SER A 19 11.53 -11.54 -3.59
CA SER A 19 11.29 -10.49 -4.58
C SER A 19 11.16 -11.10 -5.97
N ALA A 20 10.00 -10.95 -6.60
CA ALA A 20 9.75 -11.40 -7.97
C ALA A 20 10.29 -10.38 -9.00
N SER A 21 10.36 -9.10 -8.60
CA SER A 21 10.97 -8.03 -9.38
C SER A 21 11.90 -7.17 -8.53
N ARG A 22 12.57 -6.18 -9.13
CA ARG A 22 13.39 -5.22 -8.38
C ARG A 22 12.52 -4.44 -7.40
N VAL A 23 12.98 -4.23 -6.18
CA VAL A 23 12.23 -3.50 -5.15
C VAL A 23 12.98 -2.24 -4.75
N ILE A 24 12.26 -1.12 -4.71
CA ILE A 24 12.77 0.20 -4.34
C ILE A 24 11.98 0.71 -3.14
N VAL A 25 12.58 0.77 -1.95
CA VAL A 25 11.88 1.23 -0.75
C VAL A 25 12.63 2.40 -0.15
N GLY A 26 12.11 3.62 -0.25
CA GLY A 26 12.76 4.82 0.29
C GLY A 26 13.15 5.88 -0.73
N LEU A 27 12.62 5.81 -1.97
CA LEU A 27 12.80 6.88 -2.94
C LEU A 27 12.14 8.18 -2.39
N GLY A 28 12.96 9.17 -2.03
CA GLY A 28 12.51 10.46 -1.46
C GLY A 28 12.99 10.78 -0.03
N ALA A 29 13.81 9.96 0.62
CA ALA A 29 14.51 10.36 1.84
C ALA A 29 15.62 11.39 1.52
N GLU A 30 15.70 12.49 2.28
CA GLU A 30 16.56 13.68 2.05
C GLU A 30 18.08 13.46 2.23
N SER A 31 18.63 12.36 1.73
CA SER A 31 20.06 12.08 1.82
C SER A 31 20.63 11.82 0.42
N VAL A 32 21.66 12.61 0.07
CA VAL A 32 22.46 12.52 -1.17
C VAL A 32 23.06 11.11 -1.38
N LEU A 33 23.05 10.26 -0.36
CA LEU A 33 23.57 8.88 -0.37
C LEU A 33 22.47 7.80 -0.25
N GLU A 34 21.22 8.13 0.10
CA GLU A 34 20.10 7.19 0.29
C GLU A 34 19.06 7.30 -0.82
N THR A 35 19.51 7.35 -2.07
CA THR A 35 18.70 7.76 -3.23
C THR A 35 17.56 6.79 -3.60
N SER A 36 17.30 5.72 -2.84
CA SER A 36 16.34 4.67 -3.28
C SER A 36 15.99 3.57 -2.28
N VAL A 37 16.92 3.14 -1.43
CA VAL A 37 16.72 2.00 -0.52
C VAL A 37 17.00 2.42 0.92
N ARG A 38 16.03 2.19 1.80
CA ARG A 38 16.16 2.45 3.23
C ARG A 38 17.01 1.36 3.85
N LEU A 39 18.14 1.76 4.43
CA LEU A 39 19.07 0.84 5.07
C LEU A 39 18.86 0.84 6.59
N HIS A 40 19.09 -0.30 7.22
CA HIS A 40 19.13 -0.40 8.67
C HIS A 40 20.29 0.42 9.20
N ARG A 41 20.01 1.42 10.04
CA ARG A 41 20.96 2.45 10.48
C ARG A 41 22.28 1.92 11.06
N VAL A 42 22.27 0.75 11.70
CA VAL A 42 23.45 0.15 12.34
C VAL A 42 24.12 -0.92 11.47
N TYR A 43 23.35 -1.64 10.67
CA TYR A 43 23.82 -2.88 10.02
C TYR A 43 23.91 -2.76 8.49
N GLY A 44 23.38 -1.68 7.91
CA GLY A 44 23.49 -1.37 6.49
C GLY A 44 22.67 -2.27 5.55
N PHE A 45 21.95 -3.27 6.04
CA PHE A 45 21.07 -4.10 5.20
C PHE A 45 19.76 -3.36 4.86
N PRO A 46 19.16 -3.59 3.69
CA PRO A 46 17.91 -2.95 3.30
C PRO A 46 16.73 -3.42 4.15
N ILE A 47 15.84 -2.49 4.50
CA ILE A 47 14.61 -2.76 5.26
C ILE A 47 13.39 -2.25 4.51
N ILE A 48 12.27 -2.94 4.69
CA ILE A 48 10.96 -2.46 4.23
C ILE A 48 10.17 -2.00 5.44
N PRO A 49 9.88 -0.70 5.59
CA PRO A 49 9.19 -0.20 6.78
C PRO A 49 7.84 -0.85 7.02
N GLY A 50 7.54 -1.18 8.28
CA GLY A 50 6.25 -1.69 8.72
C GLY A 50 5.11 -0.74 8.39
N SER A 51 5.37 0.58 8.34
CA SER A 51 4.38 1.58 7.89
C SER A 51 4.04 1.44 6.40
N ALA A 52 5.02 1.15 5.54
CA ALA A 52 4.79 0.90 4.12
C ALA A 52 4.02 -0.42 3.91
N LEU A 53 4.36 -1.45 4.69
CA LEU A 53 3.65 -2.74 4.68
C LEU A 53 2.20 -2.59 5.17
N LYS A 54 1.97 -1.83 6.24
CA LYS A 54 0.64 -1.48 6.72
C LYS A 54 -0.16 -0.74 5.65
N GLY A 55 0.46 0.24 4.99
CA GLY A 55 -0.15 1.00 3.91
C GLY A 55 -0.58 0.12 2.75
N LEU A 56 0.29 -0.78 2.30
CA LEU A 56 -0.01 -1.74 1.23
C LEU A 56 -1.16 -2.68 1.62
N ALA A 57 -1.08 -3.31 2.79
CA ALA A 57 -2.14 -4.20 3.27
C ALA A 57 -3.49 -3.48 3.39
N ARG A 58 -3.49 -2.23 3.85
CA ARG A 58 -4.71 -1.40 3.93
C ARG A 58 -5.27 -1.09 2.54
N SER A 59 -4.42 -0.72 1.59
CA SER A 59 -4.84 -0.45 0.20
C SER A 59 -5.43 -1.69 -0.46
N TYR A 60 -4.83 -2.86 -0.25
CA TYR A 60 -5.36 -4.13 -0.75
C TYR A 60 -6.72 -4.47 -0.11
N ALA A 61 -6.82 -4.35 1.22
CA ALA A 61 -8.07 -4.59 1.94
C ALA A 61 -9.20 -3.63 1.48
N LEU A 62 -8.88 -2.35 1.25
CA LEU A 62 -9.82 -1.37 0.71
C LEU A 62 -10.30 -1.75 -0.68
N TRP A 63 -9.38 -2.15 -1.57
CA TRP A 63 -9.70 -2.61 -2.92
C TRP A 63 -10.62 -3.84 -2.90
N GLN A 64 -10.32 -4.83 -2.06
CA GLN A 64 -11.14 -6.03 -1.91
C GLN A 64 -12.57 -5.70 -1.42
N ILE A 65 -12.70 -4.77 -0.47
CA ILE A 65 -14.01 -4.30 -0.01
C ILE A 65 -14.74 -3.52 -1.12
N ALA A 66 -14.04 -2.65 -1.83
CA ALA A 66 -14.60 -1.90 -2.95
C ALA A 66 -15.17 -2.84 -4.01
N GLU A 67 -14.40 -3.86 -4.41
CA GLU A 67 -14.82 -4.89 -5.37
C GLU A 67 -16.08 -5.63 -4.88
N ARG A 68 -16.07 -6.12 -3.63
CA ARG A 68 -17.23 -6.83 -3.03
C ARG A 68 -18.49 -5.96 -2.98
N LEU A 69 -18.33 -4.67 -2.69
CA LEU A 69 -19.43 -3.70 -2.64
C LEU A 69 -19.85 -3.21 -4.04
N GLY A 70 -19.08 -3.52 -5.08
CA GLY A 70 -19.32 -3.01 -6.44
C GLY A 70 -19.00 -1.52 -6.59
N VAL A 71 -18.08 -0.99 -5.79
CA VAL A 71 -17.54 0.36 -5.94
C VAL A 71 -16.48 0.33 -7.05
N PRO A 72 -16.66 1.05 -8.16
CA PRO A 72 -15.81 0.90 -9.33
C PRO A 72 -14.46 1.59 -9.16
N ALA A 73 -13.42 1.01 -9.77
CA ALA A 73 -12.21 1.74 -10.12
C ALA A 73 -12.50 2.62 -11.35
N LEU A 74 -12.16 3.90 -11.25
CA LEU A 74 -12.36 4.84 -12.35
C LEU A 74 -11.20 4.81 -13.34
N SER A 75 -11.47 5.16 -14.60
CA SER A 75 -10.42 5.33 -15.60
C SER A 75 -9.52 6.54 -15.24
N PRO A 76 -8.26 6.59 -15.67
CA PRO A 76 -7.39 7.75 -15.43
C PRO A 76 -8.00 9.07 -15.91
N LYS A 77 -8.76 9.03 -17.01
CA LYS A 77 -9.48 10.20 -17.55
C LYS A 77 -10.57 10.69 -16.60
N ASP A 78 -11.35 9.76 -16.03
CA ASP A 78 -12.45 10.11 -15.11
C ASP A 78 -11.92 10.58 -13.76
N VAL A 79 -10.80 10.02 -13.29
CA VAL A 79 -10.10 10.50 -12.10
C VAL A 79 -9.64 11.94 -12.32
N ALA A 80 -8.95 12.23 -13.42
CA ALA A 80 -8.47 13.57 -13.74
C ALA A 80 -9.62 14.59 -13.84
N ALA A 81 -10.73 14.21 -14.49
CA ALA A 81 -11.92 15.07 -14.59
C ALA A 81 -12.53 15.38 -13.21
N ARG A 82 -12.54 14.40 -12.29
CA ARG A 82 -13.00 14.62 -10.91
C ARG A 82 -12.05 15.50 -10.11
N GLU A 83 -10.74 15.33 -10.26
CA GLU A 83 -9.73 16.16 -9.60
C GLU A 83 -9.86 17.64 -10.03
N GLU A 84 -10.01 17.91 -11.33
CA GLU A 84 -10.25 19.26 -11.85
C GLU A 84 -11.54 19.87 -11.28
N ALA A 85 -12.60 19.06 -11.17
CA ALA A 85 -13.85 19.45 -10.55
C ALA A 85 -13.82 19.47 -9.00
N ARG A 86 -12.68 19.16 -8.37
CA ARG A 86 -12.52 19.01 -6.91
C ARG A 86 -13.54 18.04 -6.28
N LYS A 87 -13.91 17.00 -7.01
CA LYS A 87 -14.83 15.95 -6.58
C LYS A 87 -14.04 14.72 -6.14
N SER A 88 -14.46 14.13 -5.02
CA SER A 88 -13.89 12.85 -4.59
C SER A 88 -14.35 11.71 -5.49
N THR A 89 -13.48 10.72 -5.70
CA THR A 89 -13.81 9.46 -6.38
C THR A 89 -14.61 8.54 -5.44
N PRO A 90 -15.35 7.54 -5.97
CA PRO A 90 -16.08 6.60 -5.12
C PRO A 90 -15.17 5.86 -4.13
N ILE A 91 -13.95 5.51 -4.53
CA ILE A 91 -13.00 4.84 -3.64
C ILE A 91 -12.47 5.77 -2.54
N GLN A 92 -12.30 7.07 -2.83
CA GLN A 92 -11.96 8.07 -1.80
C GLN A 92 -13.11 8.28 -0.82
N LYS A 93 -14.36 8.32 -1.31
CA LYS A 93 -15.56 8.39 -0.46
C LYS A 93 -15.69 7.15 0.43
N LEU A 94 -15.45 5.96 -0.11
CA LEU A 94 -15.41 4.72 0.67
C LEU A 94 -14.30 4.76 1.74
N GLY A 95 -13.12 5.26 1.39
CA GLY A 95 -12.03 5.49 2.35
C GLY A 95 -12.45 6.43 3.49
N ALA A 96 -13.08 7.56 3.17
CA ALA A 96 -13.59 8.51 4.16
C ALA A 96 -14.63 7.87 5.09
N TYR A 97 -15.57 7.08 4.55
CA TYR A 97 -16.53 6.31 5.33
C TYR A 97 -15.85 5.33 6.31
N LEU A 98 -14.79 4.63 5.87
CA LEU A 98 -14.05 3.68 6.71
C LEU A 98 -13.26 4.37 7.82
N ASP A 99 -12.72 5.56 7.57
CA ASP A 99 -11.88 6.29 8.51
C ASP A 99 -12.68 7.12 9.54
N GLU A 100 -13.98 7.33 9.31
CA GLU A 100 -14.86 8.12 10.17
C GLU A 100 -15.26 7.35 11.46
N PRO A 101 -14.86 7.83 12.66
CA PRO A 101 -15.19 7.18 13.92
C PRO A 101 -16.66 7.32 14.34
N ASP A 102 -17.35 8.39 13.96
CA ASP A 102 -18.73 8.64 14.37
C ASP A 102 -19.75 7.88 13.49
N GLU A 103 -20.67 7.16 14.13
CA GLU A 103 -21.66 6.33 13.42
C GLU A 103 -22.65 7.16 12.59
N SER A 104 -23.11 8.29 13.13
CA SER A 104 -24.07 9.16 12.43
C SER A 104 -23.44 9.77 11.18
N ARG A 105 -22.19 10.22 11.28
CA ARG A 105 -21.42 10.73 10.13
C ARG A 105 -21.11 9.63 9.13
N ARG A 106 -20.79 8.41 9.58
CA ARG A 106 -20.64 7.26 8.69
C ARG A 106 -21.90 6.95 7.90
N ALA A 107 -23.07 6.99 8.53
CA ALA A 107 -24.33 6.79 7.82
C ALA A 107 -24.50 7.84 6.71
N GLN A 108 -24.21 9.12 7.00
CA GLN A 108 -24.25 10.19 6.02
C GLN A 108 -23.25 10.02 4.87
N LEU A 109 -22.02 9.60 5.17
CA LEU A 109 -20.99 9.33 4.16
C LEU A 109 -21.35 8.12 3.29
N LEU A 110 -21.97 7.09 3.88
CA LEU A 110 -22.44 5.93 3.13
C LEU A 110 -23.57 6.32 2.17
N ASP A 111 -24.49 7.18 2.60
CA ASP A 111 -25.57 7.67 1.75
C ASP A 111 -25.02 8.53 0.59
N ASP A 112 -24.06 9.42 0.86
CA ASP A 112 -23.37 10.19 -0.20
C ASP A 112 -22.60 9.29 -1.17
N LEU A 113 -21.90 8.26 -0.65
CA LEU A 113 -21.25 7.26 -1.48
C LEU A 113 -22.28 6.56 -2.37
N LYS A 114 -23.36 6.05 -1.79
CA LYS A 114 -24.44 5.38 -2.52
C LYS A 114 -25.05 6.27 -3.59
N GLN A 115 -25.16 7.57 -3.39
CA GLN A 115 -25.73 8.49 -4.40
C GLN A 115 -24.78 8.83 -5.54
N ASP A 116 -23.49 8.48 -5.44
CA ASP A 116 -22.50 8.80 -6.45
C ASP A 116 -22.87 8.18 -7.82
N GLU A 117 -22.87 9.03 -8.86
CA GLU A 117 -23.27 8.68 -10.23
C GLU A 117 -22.40 7.59 -10.85
N ALA A 118 -21.14 7.46 -10.42
CA ALA A 118 -20.25 6.45 -10.92
C ALA A 118 -20.57 5.06 -10.37
N ILE A 119 -21.29 4.95 -9.25
CA ILE A 119 -21.65 3.64 -8.68
C ILE A 119 -22.79 3.02 -9.51
N PRO A 120 -22.56 1.85 -10.15
CA PRO A 120 -23.58 1.19 -10.95
C PRO A 120 -24.84 0.89 -10.13
N SER A 121 -26.01 0.97 -10.76
CA SER A 121 -27.29 0.58 -10.13
C SER A 121 -27.32 -0.90 -9.72
N SER A 122 -26.52 -1.74 -10.39
CA SER A 122 -26.35 -3.17 -10.09
C SER A 122 -25.43 -3.46 -8.90
N ALA A 123 -24.65 -2.47 -8.43
CA ALA A 123 -23.65 -2.65 -7.38
C ALA A 123 -24.27 -3.19 -6.09
N THR A 124 -23.57 -4.13 -5.44
CA THR A 124 -24.00 -4.73 -4.16
C THR A 124 -24.33 -3.66 -3.12
N LEU A 125 -23.52 -2.60 -3.06
CA LEU A 125 -23.70 -1.47 -2.16
C LEU A 125 -25.11 -0.86 -2.22
N ARG A 126 -25.73 -0.79 -3.41
CA ARG A 126 -27.07 -0.21 -3.60
C ARG A 126 -28.16 -1.01 -2.88
N LYS A 127 -27.93 -2.30 -2.64
CA LYS A 127 -28.92 -3.25 -2.08
C LYS A 127 -28.76 -3.46 -0.57
N LEU A 128 -27.59 -3.13 -0.02
CA LEU A 128 -27.30 -3.34 1.40
C LEU A 128 -27.81 -2.16 2.24
N ASP A 129 -28.34 -2.47 3.43
CA ASP A 129 -28.60 -1.45 4.45
C ASP A 129 -27.31 -1.05 5.18
N PHE A 130 -27.41 -0.06 6.07
CA PHE A 130 -26.26 0.43 6.82
C PHE A 130 -25.61 -0.67 7.68
N ALA A 131 -26.41 -1.47 8.38
CA ALA A 131 -25.90 -2.51 9.27
C ALA A 131 -25.10 -3.60 8.52
N ALA A 132 -25.56 -4.01 7.34
CA ALA A 132 -24.86 -4.96 6.51
C ALA A 132 -23.53 -4.42 5.97
N VAL A 133 -23.48 -3.13 5.59
CA VAL A 133 -22.24 -2.48 5.17
C VAL A 133 -21.27 -2.34 6.36
N GLU A 134 -21.77 -1.94 7.53
CA GLU A 134 -20.96 -1.83 8.75
C GLU A 134 -20.31 -3.16 9.13
N GLU A 135 -21.05 -4.27 9.08
CA GLU A 135 -20.52 -5.60 9.38
C GLU A 135 -19.49 -6.03 8.33
N SER A 136 -19.74 -5.78 7.05
CA SER A 136 -18.79 -6.11 5.97
C SER A 136 -17.46 -5.34 6.04
N THR A 137 -17.45 -4.18 6.70
CA THR A 137 -16.29 -3.27 6.79
C THR A 137 -15.63 -3.23 8.16
N LYS A 138 -16.25 -3.88 9.16
CA LYS A 138 -15.81 -3.92 10.55
C LYS A 138 -14.39 -4.45 10.72
N SER A 139 -14.04 -5.52 10.02
CA SER A 139 -12.70 -6.14 10.11
C SER A 139 -11.59 -5.17 9.71
N LEU A 140 -11.78 -4.40 8.63
CA LEU A 140 -10.81 -3.40 8.16
C LEU A 140 -10.61 -2.28 9.20
N ARG A 141 -11.71 -1.75 9.75
CA ARG A 141 -11.66 -0.69 10.77
C ARG A 141 -10.96 -1.15 12.04
N LEU A 142 -11.27 -2.36 12.52
CA LEU A 142 -10.58 -2.95 13.67
C LEU A 142 -9.09 -3.22 13.39
N ALA A 143 -8.77 -3.66 12.18
CA ALA A 143 -7.41 -3.97 11.75
C ALA A 143 -6.51 -2.73 11.73
N PHE A 144 -6.90 -1.70 10.98
CA PHE A 144 -6.03 -0.55 10.70
C PHE A 144 -6.25 0.64 11.63
N GLY A 145 -7.42 0.70 12.28
CA GLY A 145 -7.86 1.82 13.10
C GLY A 145 -8.64 2.85 12.28
N THR A 146 -9.14 3.87 12.98
CA THR A 146 -9.77 5.08 12.43
C THR A 146 -9.06 6.31 12.99
N ILE A 147 -9.50 7.52 12.62
CA ILE A 147 -8.96 8.76 13.23
C ILE A 147 -9.16 8.75 14.77
N GLY A 148 -10.23 8.12 15.27
CA GLY A 148 -10.58 8.08 16.70
C GLY A 148 -10.16 6.81 17.46
N SER A 149 -9.60 5.79 16.79
CA SER A 149 -9.23 4.52 17.42
C SER A 149 -7.97 3.92 16.80
N ALA A 150 -7.03 3.50 17.64
CA ALA A 150 -5.88 2.74 17.17
C ALA A 150 -6.30 1.39 16.57
N GLY A 151 -5.60 0.97 15.51
CA GLY A 151 -5.77 -0.37 14.93
C GLY A 151 -5.22 -1.48 15.82
N LYS A 152 -5.72 -2.69 15.64
CA LYS A 152 -5.33 -3.88 16.41
C LYS A 152 -4.15 -4.65 15.82
N LEU A 153 -3.59 -4.19 14.69
CA LEU A 153 -2.46 -4.82 14.00
C LEU A 153 -1.15 -4.09 14.25
N ILE A 154 -0.10 -4.87 14.48
CA ILE A 154 1.29 -4.41 14.48
C ILE A 154 1.95 -4.97 13.22
N PHE A 155 2.43 -4.09 12.36
CA PHE A 155 3.26 -4.45 11.19
C PHE A 155 4.71 -4.16 11.55
N PHE A 156 5.55 -5.19 11.54
CA PHE A 156 6.99 -5.04 11.76
C PHE A 156 7.68 -4.65 10.46
N ASP A 157 8.87 -4.05 10.57
CA ASP A 157 9.74 -3.88 9.41
C ASP A 157 10.12 -5.25 8.85
N ALA A 158 10.01 -5.43 7.53
CA ALA A 158 10.52 -6.64 6.89
C ALA A 158 12.03 -6.52 6.70
N VAL A 159 12.72 -7.60 7.02
CA VAL A 159 14.18 -7.69 7.02
C VAL A 159 14.63 -8.86 6.15
N PRO A 160 15.85 -8.85 5.59
CA PRO A 160 16.39 -9.98 4.86
C PRO A 160 16.39 -11.23 5.75
N ALA A 161 15.76 -12.31 5.30
CA ALA A 161 15.72 -13.57 6.05
C ALA A 161 17.03 -14.36 5.89
N ASN A 162 17.70 -14.17 4.74
CA ASN A 162 18.92 -14.85 4.41
C ASN A 162 19.89 -13.91 3.68
N SER A 163 21.05 -13.66 4.30
CA SER A 163 22.09 -12.78 3.74
C SER A 163 22.73 -13.34 2.47
N THR A 164 22.72 -14.67 2.24
CA THR A 164 23.25 -15.24 0.99
C THR A 164 22.34 -14.99 -0.21
N ASN A 165 21.05 -14.80 0.04
CA ASN A 165 20.06 -14.55 -0.99
C ASN A 165 19.85 -13.05 -1.24
N LEU A 166 20.29 -12.20 -0.31
CA LEU A 166 20.20 -10.75 -0.46
C LEU A 166 21.16 -10.27 -1.55
N LYS A 167 20.60 -9.71 -2.63
CA LYS A 167 21.35 -9.08 -3.71
C LYS A 167 20.88 -7.65 -3.90
N LEU A 168 21.84 -6.75 -4.13
CA LEU A 168 21.57 -5.36 -4.50
C LEU A 168 21.98 -5.13 -5.94
N ASP A 169 21.08 -4.55 -6.72
CA ASP A 169 21.32 -4.13 -8.11
C ASP A 169 21.43 -2.60 -8.17
N LEU A 170 22.32 -2.10 -9.02
CA LEU A 170 22.31 -0.70 -9.45
C LEU A 170 21.43 -0.57 -10.69
N ASP A 171 20.37 0.22 -10.61
CA ASP A 171 19.49 0.51 -11.74
C ASP A 171 19.60 2.00 -12.14
N VAL A 172 19.09 2.36 -13.32
CA VAL A 172 19.23 3.70 -13.90
C VAL A 172 17.88 4.29 -14.26
N MET A 173 17.66 5.55 -13.90
CA MET A 173 16.53 6.34 -14.33
C MET A 173 17.00 7.50 -15.18
N ASN A 174 16.44 7.64 -16.39
CA ASN A 174 16.66 8.79 -17.26
C ASN A 174 15.39 9.67 -17.24
N PRO A 175 15.23 10.62 -16.31
CA PRO A 175 14.14 11.58 -16.40
C PRO A 175 14.36 12.47 -17.64
N HIS A 176 13.45 12.41 -18.59
CA HIS A 176 13.53 13.20 -19.83
C HIS A 176 12.92 14.61 -19.71
N TYR A 177 12.29 14.95 -18.58
CA TYR A 177 11.53 16.22 -18.42
C TYR A 177 11.78 16.95 -17.08
N SER A 178 13.01 16.93 -16.54
CA SER A 178 13.30 17.54 -15.22
C SER A 178 12.99 19.04 -15.14
N ASP A 179 13.09 19.79 -16.24
CA ASP A 179 12.89 21.24 -16.27
C ASP A 179 11.41 21.66 -16.44
N TYR A 180 10.60 20.81 -17.07
CA TYR A 180 9.15 21.02 -17.22
C TYR A 180 8.43 20.92 -15.86
N TYR A 181 8.83 19.94 -15.01
CA TYR A 181 8.28 19.78 -13.66
C TYR A 181 8.80 20.81 -12.64
N ARG A 182 9.87 21.56 -12.95
CA ARG A 182 10.41 22.63 -12.10
C ARG A 182 9.81 24.01 -12.38
N GLY A 183 8.78 24.10 -13.22
CA GLY A 183 8.10 25.36 -13.54
C GLY A 183 8.85 26.23 -14.55
N GLY A 184 9.74 25.65 -15.36
CA GLY A 184 10.40 26.36 -16.46
C GLY A 184 9.43 26.63 -17.61
N ASN A 185 9.57 27.79 -18.27
CA ASN A 185 8.75 28.24 -19.40
C ASN A 185 9.12 27.55 -20.74
N THR A 186 9.78 26.39 -20.67
CA THR A 186 10.31 25.68 -21.84
C THR A 186 9.39 24.51 -22.18
N PRO A 187 8.85 24.45 -23.41
CA PRO A 187 8.01 23.33 -23.84
C PRO A 187 8.76 22.00 -23.71
N PRO A 188 8.09 20.89 -23.33
CA PRO A 188 8.71 19.57 -23.34
C PRO A 188 9.13 19.28 -24.78
N ALA A 189 10.43 19.02 -24.98
CA ALA A 189 10.97 18.79 -26.31
C ALA A 189 11.89 17.58 -26.30
N ASP A 190 11.78 16.74 -27.33
CA ASP A 190 12.45 15.43 -27.43
C ASP A 190 13.99 15.52 -27.58
N TYR A 191 14.56 16.72 -27.58
CA TYR A 191 16.00 16.97 -27.72
C TYR A 191 16.74 17.20 -26.38
N LEU A 192 16.09 16.98 -25.23
CA LEU A 192 16.75 17.06 -23.92
C LEU A 192 17.63 15.82 -23.67
N ASN A 193 18.90 16.05 -23.30
CA ASN A 193 19.85 14.97 -23.00
C ASN A 193 19.37 14.15 -21.78
N PRO A 194 19.36 12.81 -21.86
CA PRO A 194 19.08 11.98 -20.69
C PRO A 194 20.16 12.24 -19.64
N MET A 195 19.74 12.53 -18.40
CA MET A 195 20.61 12.62 -17.24
C MET A 195 20.47 11.32 -16.43
N PRO A 196 21.40 10.34 -16.56
CA PRO A 196 21.27 9.08 -15.86
C PRO A 196 21.40 9.26 -14.35
N ILE A 197 20.34 8.91 -13.62
CA ILE A 197 20.34 8.84 -12.16
C ILE A 197 20.41 7.37 -11.77
N PHE A 198 21.57 6.95 -11.27
CA PHE A 198 21.75 5.61 -10.74
C PHE A 198 21.18 5.51 -9.33
N PHE A 199 20.53 4.40 -9.03
CA PHE A 199 19.92 4.14 -7.73
C PHE A 199 19.98 2.65 -7.37
N LEU A 200 20.02 2.34 -6.09
CA LEU A 200 20.09 0.97 -5.58
C LEU A 200 18.70 0.33 -5.58
N THR A 201 18.66 -0.99 -5.77
CA THR A 201 17.43 -1.79 -5.69
C THR A 201 17.72 -3.11 -4.99
N ILE A 202 16.72 -3.67 -4.31
CA ILE A 202 16.76 -5.08 -3.92
C ILE A 202 16.52 -5.88 -5.19
N ALA A 203 17.48 -6.73 -5.55
CA ALA A 203 17.40 -7.53 -6.78
C ALA A 203 16.38 -8.68 -6.63
N PRO A 204 15.80 -9.17 -7.75
CA PRO A 204 14.92 -10.35 -7.73
C PRO A 204 15.59 -11.58 -7.10
N GLY A 205 14.78 -12.41 -6.44
CA GLY A 205 15.19 -13.60 -5.71
C GLY A 205 15.69 -13.33 -4.29
N SER A 206 15.72 -12.08 -3.84
CA SER A 206 16.08 -11.72 -2.46
C SER A 206 14.98 -12.15 -1.50
N GLU A 207 15.38 -12.78 -0.40
CA GLU A 207 14.47 -13.36 0.59
C GLU A 207 14.29 -12.45 1.80
N PHE A 208 13.05 -12.09 2.11
CA PHE A 208 12.71 -11.27 3.26
C PHE A 208 11.71 -11.98 4.16
N LEU A 209 11.86 -11.76 5.47
CA LEU A 209 10.93 -12.19 6.49
C LEU A 209 9.97 -11.05 6.81
N PHE A 210 8.69 -11.32 6.64
CA PHE A 210 7.60 -10.42 7.01
C PHE A 210 6.96 -10.91 8.30
N ALA A 211 6.55 -9.97 9.15
CA ALA A 211 5.88 -10.29 10.41
C ALA A 211 4.73 -9.33 10.70
N ILE A 212 3.63 -9.91 11.20
CA ILE A 212 2.45 -9.20 11.69
C ILE A 212 2.07 -9.78 13.05
N ALA A 213 1.60 -8.94 13.97
CA ALA A 213 1.07 -9.39 15.24
C ALA A 213 -0.28 -8.75 15.57
N SER A 214 -1.14 -9.52 16.26
CA SER A 214 -2.37 -9.02 16.87
C SER A 214 -2.74 -9.85 18.09
N LYS A 215 -3.48 -9.24 19.04
CA LYS A 215 -4.14 -10.01 20.12
C LYS A 215 -5.37 -10.77 19.64
N ASP A 216 -5.81 -10.51 18.41
CA ASP A 216 -6.90 -11.21 17.75
C ASP A 216 -6.31 -12.11 16.64
N PRO A 217 -6.25 -13.44 16.85
CA PRO A 217 -5.64 -14.35 15.89
C PRO A 217 -6.28 -14.33 14.51
N ALA A 218 -7.60 -14.11 14.43
CA ALA A 218 -8.31 -14.04 13.16
C ALA A 218 -7.94 -12.77 12.39
N LEU A 219 -7.76 -11.63 13.08
CA LEU A 219 -7.25 -10.42 12.45
C LEU A 219 -5.79 -10.58 12.00
N ALA A 220 -4.94 -11.27 12.76
CA ALA A 220 -3.56 -11.52 12.36
C ALA A 220 -3.49 -12.36 11.07
N GLU A 221 -4.30 -13.42 10.97
CA GLU A 221 -4.43 -14.26 9.77
C GLU A 221 -4.93 -13.45 8.57
N GLN A 222 -6.00 -12.68 8.75
CA GLN A 222 -6.56 -11.83 7.70
C GLN A 222 -5.56 -10.77 7.20
N ALA A 223 -4.79 -10.19 8.12
CA ALA A 223 -3.76 -9.20 7.79
C ALA A 223 -2.59 -9.81 7.02
N GLN A 224 -2.17 -11.02 7.37
CA GLN A 224 -1.19 -11.79 6.59
C GLN A 224 -1.72 -11.99 5.17
N ALA A 225 -2.96 -12.44 5.01
CA ALA A 225 -3.56 -12.67 3.68
C ALA A 225 -3.59 -11.38 2.84
N TRP A 226 -4.03 -10.26 3.41
CA TRP A 226 -4.02 -8.96 2.73
C TRP A 226 -2.62 -8.50 2.34
N LEU A 227 -1.62 -8.66 3.22
CA LEU A 227 -0.25 -8.24 2.92
C LEU A 227 0.36 -9.14 1.84
N GLN A 228 0.18 -10.46 1.92
CA GLN A 228 0.70 -11.39 0.92
C GLN A 228 0.09 -11.13 -0.47
N ALA A 229 -1.21 -10.89 -0.54
CA ALA A 229 -1.88 -10.58 -1.80
C ALA A 229 -1.47 -9.20 -2.34
N GLY A 230 -1.39 -8.17 -1.49
CA GLY A 230 -0.88 -6.86 -1.87
C GLY A 230 0.55 -6.90 -2.41
N LEU A 231 1.44 -7.67 -1.79
CA LEU A 231 2.81 -7.84 -2.26
C LEU A 231 2.91 -8.58 -3.61
N LYS A 232 1.98 -9.50 -3.89
CA LYS A 232 1.91 -10.26 -5.15
C LYS A 232 1.29 -9.46 -6.30
N GLU A 233 0.24 -8.69 -6.03
CA GLU A 233 -0.63 -8.11 -7.05
C GLU A 233 -0.40 -6.59 -7.26
N MET A 234 -0.12 -5.85 -6.18
CA MET A 234 0.06 -4.39 -6.23
C MET A 234 1.53 -3.98 -6.18
N GLY A 235 2.35 -4.78 -5.50
CA GLY A 235 3.76 -4.49 -5.23
C GLY A 235 3.96 -3.40 -4.18
N ILE A 236 5.20 -3.26 -3.70
CA ILE A 236 5.59 -2.27 -2.69
C ILE A 236 6.76 -1.40 -3.15
N GLY A 237 6.74 -0.15 -2.71
CA GLY A 237 7.82 0.80 -2.96
C GLY A 237 7.56 1.71 -4.14
N ALA A 238 8.62 2.26 -4.72
CA ALA A 238 8.52 3.14 -5.86
C ALA A 238 8.38 2.36 -7.17
N LYS A 239 7.76 2.99 -8.18
CA LYS A 239 7.66 2.49 -9.56
C LYS A 239 6.91 1.16 -9.71
N THR A 240 5.94 0.89 -8.85
CA THR A 240 5.08 -0.31 -8.94
C THR A 240 4.33 -0.39 -10.27
N THR A 241 3.88 0.74 -10.81
CA THR A 241 3.25 0.83 -12.15
C THR A 241 4.18 0.48 -13.31
N SER A 242 5.49 0.42 -13.07
CA SER A 242 6.51 -0.03 -14.04
C SER A 242 7.01 -1.45 -13.74
N GLY A 243 6.31 -2.20 -12.88
CA GLY A 243 6.61 -3.61 -12.58
C GLY A 243 7.58 -3.84 -11.41
N TYR A 244 7.95 -2.80 -10.66
CA TYR A 244 8.80 -2.94 -9.48
C TYR A 244 8.01 -3.39 -8.25
N GLY A 245 8.70 -3.98 -7.27
CA GLY A 245 8.16 -4.18 -5.94
C GLY A 245 7.29 -5.41 -5.75
N LEU A 246 7.24 -6.32 -6.73
CA LEU A 246 6.43 -7.53 -6.68
C LEU A 246 7.15 -8.64 -5.92
N TRP A 247 6.39 -9.49 -5.24
CA TRP A 247 6.89 -10.60 -4.45
C TRP A 247 6.14 -11.90 -4.74
N GLU A 248 6.78 -13.00 -4.43
CA GLU A 248 6.22 -14.35 -4.60
C GLU A 248 6.52 -15.23 -3.39
N THR A 249 5.69 -16.26 -3.23
CA THR A 249 5.92 -17.38 -2.30
C THR A 249 6.62 -18.48 -3.07
N ARG A 250 7.72 -19.06 -2.53
CA ARG A 250 8.26 -20.29 -3.12
C ARG A 250 7.30 -21.46 -2.87
N SER A 251 7.14 -22.28 -3.90
CA SER A 251 6.45 -23.58 -3.82
C SER A 251 7.41 -24.67 -3.34
#